data_AF-A0A497QKM6-F1
#
_entry.id   AF-A0A497QKM6-F1
#
_cell.length_a   1.000
_cell.length_b   1.000
_cell.length_c   1.000
_cell.angle_alpha   90.00
_cell.angle_beta   90.00
_cell.angle_gamma   90.00
#
_symmetry.space_group_name_H-M   'P 1'
#
loop_
_entity.id
_entity.type
_entity.pdbx_description
1 polymer ?
#
loop_
_entity_poly.entity_id
_entity_poly.type
_entity_poly.pdbx_seq_one_letter_code
_entity_poly.pdbx_strand_id
1 'polypeptide(L)'
;MPETTRKCPYCGKILTERPYWRHVEKMHPKEYATDKQTWIQLYKDYTGMGMNQNTTITVISEIFNKDEDTIKSFLKKNGVI
;
A
#
# COMPACT_ATOMS: atom_id res chain seq x y z
N MET A 1 -10.22 2.87 23.05
CA MET A 1 -10.02 3.55 21.75
C MET A 1 -8.99 2.71 21.00
N PRO A 2 -9.25 2.09 19.84
CA PRO A 2 -8.25 1.23 19.25
C PRO A 2 -7.20 2.10 18.55
N GLU A 3 -6.12 2.35 19.26
CA GLU A 3 -4.88 2.93 18.75
C GLU A 3 -4.29 1.93 17.76
N THR A 4 -4.74 1.98 16.50
CA THR A 4 -4.19 1.11 15.47
C THR A 4 -2.81 1.62 15.11
N THR A 5 -1.85 1.25 15.92
CA THR A 5 -0.45 1.50 15.72
C THR A 5 0.11 0.30 14.96
N ARG A 6 0.61 0.53 13.74
CA ARG A 6 1.21 -0.55 12.93
C ARG A 6 2.71 -0.36 12.90
N LYS A 7 3.47 -1.39 13.25
CA LYS A 7 4.93 -1.33 13.11
C LYS A 7 5.29 -1.36 11.62
N CYS A 8 6.10 -0.39 11.18
CA CYS A 8 6.64 -0.37 9.83
C CYS A 8 7.52 -1.63 9.64
N PRO A 9 7.29 -2.45 8.60
CA PRO A 9 8.07 -3.66 8.39
C PRO A 9 9.54 -3.39 8.01
N TYR A 10 9.87 -2.18 7.56
CA TYR A 10 11.19 -1.84 7.03
C TYR A 10 12.12 -1.13 8.04
N CYS A 11 11.63 -0.14 8.79
CA CYS A 11 12.39 0.52 9.86
C CYS A 11 12.02 0.10 11.28
N GLY A 12 10.92 -0.66 11.44
CA GLY A 12 10.40 -0.99 12.76
C GLY A 12 9.77 0.19 13.52
N LYS A 13 9.60 1.36 12.88
CA LYS A 13 8.96 2.52 13.53
C LYS A 13 7.48 2.26 13.76
N ILE A 14 6.97 2.64 14.93
CA ILE A 14 5.54 2.53 15.23
C ILE A 14 4.81 3.63 14.47
N LEU A 15 3.95 3.24 13.55
CA LEU A 15 3.13 4.15 12.76
C LEU A 15 1.81 4.35 13.50
N THR A 16 1.67 5.52 14.10
CA THR A 16 0.46 5.97 14.80
C THR A 16 -0.54 6.63 13.86
N GLU A 17 -0.08 7.11 12.70
CA GLU A 17 -0.90 7.82 11.72
C GLU A 17 -1.13 6.94 10.50
N ARG A 18 -2.41 6.79 10.12
CA ARG A 18 -2.80 6.26 8.82
C ARG A 18 -2.80 7.40 7.80
N PRO A 19 -2.39 7.17 6.55
CA PRO A 19 -1.97 5.88 6.00
C PRO A 19 -0.54 5.47 6.36
N TYR A 20 -0.36 4.20 6.70
CA TYR A 20 0.95 3.65 7.12
C TYR A 20 2.00 3.68 5.99
N TRP A 21 1.57 3.57 4.74
CA TRP A 21 2.44 3.58 3.57
C TRP A 21 3.07 4.95 3.31
N ARG A 22 2.48 6.06 3.78
CA ARG A 22 3.05 7.41 3.66
C ARG A 22 4.41 7.52 4.36
N HIS A 23 4.57 6.78 5.45
CA HIS A 23 5.85 6.66 6.11
C HIS A 23 6.86 5.88 5.27
N VAL A 24 6.44 4.77 4.67
CA VAL A 24 7.28 3.94 3.80
C VAL A 24 7.73 4.72 2.56
N GLU A 25 6.83 5.48 1.94
CA GLU A 25 7.17 6.37 0.83
C GLU A 25 8.25 7.39 1.21
N LYS A 26 8.10 8.05 2.38
CA LYS A 26 8.99 9.12 2.81
C LYS A 26 10.33 8.63 3.39
N MET A 27 10.32 7.57 4.19
CA MET A 27 11.54 7.02 4.83
C MET A 27 12.22 5.94 4.00
N HIS A 28 11.46 5.18 3.22
CA HIS A 28 11.94 4.01 2.48
C HIS A 28 11.56 4.09 0.99
N PRO A 29 11.89 5.16 0.27
CA PRO A 29 11.47 5.33 -1.13
C PRO A 29 11.97 4.20 -2.04
N LYS A 30 13.14 3.60 -1.73
CA LYS A 30 13.67 2.45 -2.47
C LYS A 30 12.84 1.18 -2.28
N GLU A 31 12.49 0.85 -1.04
CA GLU A 31 11.69 -0.33 -0.73
C GLU A 31 10.26 -0.12 -1.18
N TYR A 32 9.73 1.10 -1.00
CA TYR A 32 8.46 1.52 -1.57
C TYR A 32 8.42 1.23 -3.07
N ALA A 33 9.38 1.75 -3.85
CA ALA A 33 9.42 1.58 -5.31
C ALA A 33 9.65 0.15 -5.80
N THR A 34 10.29 -0.70 -4.98
CA THR A 34 10.73 -2.04 -5.40
C THR A 34 9.81 -3.14 -4.88
N ASP A 35 9.17 -2.92 -3.74
CA ASP A 35 8.47 -3.97 -3.00
C ASP A 35 6.99 -4.05 -3.42
N LYS A 36 6.69 -5.07 -4.21
CA LYS A 36 5.32 -5.35 -4.67
C LYS A 36 4.37 -5.74 -3.52
N GLN A 37 4.87 -6.14 -2.34
CA GLN A 37 4.00 -6.34 -1.17
C GLN A 37 3.38 -5.02 -0.70
N THR A 38 4.06 -3.89 -0.94
CA THR A 38 3.52 -2.56 -0.66
C THR A 38 2.21 -2.33 -1.43
N TRP A 39 2.06 -2.87 -2.64
CA TRP A 39 0.83 -2.76 -3.43
C TRP A 39 -0.35 -3.45 -2.73
N ILE A 40 -0.11 -4.62 -2.13
CA ILE A 40 -1.12 -5.36 -1.37
C ILE A 40 -1.53 -4.58 -0.12
N GLN A 41 -0.55 -4.01 0.59
CA GLN A 41 -0.83 -3.22 1.80
C GLN A 41 -1.59 -1.95 1.48
N LEU A 42 -1.16 -1.19 0.48
CA LEU A 42 -1.85 0.00 -0.03
C LEU A 42 -3.29 -0.35 -0.40
N TYR A 43 -3.45 -1.41 -1.18
CA TYR A 43 -4.76 -1.82 -1.65
C TYR A 43 -5.69 -2.13 -0.48
N LYS A 44 -5.24 -2.93 0.49
CA LYS A 44 -6.02 -3.27 1.69
C LYS A 44 -6.32 -2.07 2.58
N ASP A 45 -5.39 -1.12 2.68
CA ASP A 45 -5.56 0.09 3.49
C ASP A 45 -6.61 1.02 2.88
N TYR A 46 -6.53 1.29 1.58
CA TYR A 46 -7.49 2.12 0.86
C TYR A 46 -8.87 1.48 0.78
N THR A 47 -8.95 0.21 0.40
CA THR A 47 -10.25 -0.51 0.37
C THR A 47 -10.84 -0.66 1.77
N GLY A 48 -10.01 -0.86 2.80
CA GLY A 48 -10.42 -0.86 4.20
C GLY A 48 -10.91 0.49 4.72
N MET A 49 -10.54 1.59 4.06
CA MET A 49 -11.09 2.93 4.31
C MET A 49 -12.38 3.23 3.53
N GLY A 50 -12.90 2.25 2.76
CA GLY A 50 -14.10 2.42 1.93
C GLY A 50 -13.82 2.99 0.54
N MET A 51 -12.55 3.06 0.12
CA MET A 51 -12.18 3.50 -1.23
C MET A 51 -12.49 2.41 -2.26
N ASN A 52 -12.95 2.81 -3.43
CA ASN A 52 -13.29 1.87 -4.50
C ASN A 52 -12.03 1.11 -4.97
N GLN A 53 -12.17 -0.19 -5.24
CA GLN A 53 -11.10 -1.06 -5.74
C GLN A 53 -10.42 -0.49 -6.99
N ASN A 54 -11.20 0.06 -7.94
CA ASN A 54 -10.65 0.56 -9.19
C ASN A 54 -9.84 1.85 -8.95
N THR A 55 -10.39 2.80 -8.20
CA THR A 55 -9.68 4.02 -7.79
C THR A 55 -8.40 3.68 -7.01
N THR A 56 -8.46 2.66 -6.16
CA THR A 56 -7.31 2.20 -5.39
C THR A 56 -6.20 1.67 -6.31
N ILE A 57 -6.55 0.87 -7.32
CA ILE A 57 -5.59 0.37 -8.31
C ILE A 57 -4.99 1.53 -9.11
N THR A 58 -5.80 2.50 -9.54
CA THR A 58 -5.33 3.69 -10.27
C THR A 58 -4.33 4.48 -9.42
N VAL A 59 -4.63 4.74 -8.15
CA VAL A 59 -3.73 5.46 -7.24
C VAL A 59 -2.40 4.71 -7.07
N ILE A 60 -2.43 3.40 -6.87
CA ILE A 60 -1.21 2.58 -6.77
C ILE A 60 -0.41 2.63 -8.08
N SER A 61 -1.09 2.53 -9.23
CA SER A 61 -0.49 2.66 -10.56
C SER A 61 0.24 4.00 -10.73
N GLU A 62 -0.41 5.11 -10.37
CA GLU A 62 0.19 6.46 -10.46
C GLU A 62 1.39 6.62 -9.52
N ILE A 63 1.29 6.10 -8.29
CA ILE A 63 2.37 6.21 -7.31
C ILE A 63 3.62 5.45 -7.75
N PHE A 64 3.46 4.24 -8.31
CA PHE A 64 4.59 3.43 -8.75
C PHE A 64 4.97 3.60 -10.21
N ASN A 65 4.25 4.45 -10.95
CA ASN A 65 4.36 4.58 -12.39
C ASN A 65 4.35 3.20 -13.08
N LYS A 66 3.36 2.38 -12.70
CA LYS A 66 3.17 1.01 -13.18
C LYS A 66 1.79 0.86 -13.77
N ASP A 67 1.70 0.07 -14.83
CA ASP A 67 0.43 -0.21 -15.48
C ASP A 67 -0.61 -0.81 -14.51
N GLU A 68 -1.84 -0.31 -14.57
CA GLU A 68 -2.96 -0.79 -13.75
C GLU A 68 -3.17 -2.30 -13.92
N ASP A 69 -2.97 -2.84 -15.13
CA ASP A 69 -3.09 -4.28 -15.38
C ASP A 69 -2.00 -5.07 -14.65
N THR A 70 -0.78 -4.51 -14.56
CA THR A 70 0.32 -5.13 -13.79
C THR A 70 -0.01 -5.16 -12.30
N ILE A 71 -0.52 -4.06 -11.75
CA ILE A 71 -0.95 -3.99 -10.36
C ILE A 71 -2.10 -4.98 -10.10
N LYS A 72 -3.12 -4.97 -10.96
CA LYS A 72 -4.30 -5.83 -10.85
C LYS A 72 -3.95 -7.31 -10.95
N SER A 73 -3.12 -7.68 -11.92
CA SER A 73 -2.60 -9.03 -12.09
C SER A 73 -1.80 -9.49 -10.87
N PHE A 74 -1.00 -8.60 -10.27
CA PHE A 74 -0.27 -8.90 -9.04
C PHE A 74 -1.20 -9.10 -7.84
N LEU A 75 -2.18 -8.22 -7.65
CA LEU A 75 -3.17 -8.32 -6.58
C LEU A 75 -4.01 -9.59 -6.69
N LYS A 76 -4.45 -9.93 -7.90
CA LYS A 76 -5.21 -11.16 -8.19
C LYS A 76 -4.39 -12.42 -7.94
N LYS A 77 -3.11 -12.42 -8.37
CA LYS A 77 -2.19 -13.53 -8.11
C LYS A 77 -1.94 -13.78 -6.62
N ASN A 78 -2.05 -12.75 -5.80
CA ASN A 78 -1.92 -12.83 -4.34
C ASN A 78 -3.26 -13.04 -3.60
N GLY A 79 -4.38 -13.23 -4.32
CA GLY A 79 -5.70 -13.44 -3.72
C GLY A 79 -6.24 -12.24 -2.95
N VAL A 80 -5.83 -11.03 -3.35
CA VAL A 80 -6.31 -9.77 -2.73
C VAL A 80 -7.62 -9.32 -3.37
N ILE A 81 -7.80 -9.63 -4.66
CA ILE A 81 -9.00 -9.37 -5.48
C ILE A 81 -9.37 -10.60 -6.30
#